data_AF-Q0PVW1-F1
#
_entry.id   AF-Q0PVW1-F1
#
_cell.length_a   1.000
_cell.length_b   1.000
_cell.length_c   1.000
_cell.angle_alpha   90.00
_cell.angle_beta   90.00
_cell.angle_gamma   90.00
#
_symmetry.space_group_name_H-M   'P 1'
#
loop_
_entity.id
_entity.type
_entity.pdbx_description
1 polymer ?
#
loop_
_entity_poly.entity_id
_entity_poly.type
_entity_poly.pdbx_seq_one_letter_code
_entity_poly.pdbx_strand_id
1 'polypeptide(L)'
;YSCTSIRSSLSFNSNRTAGKNMKHKLLAVLKLKCHGLFLDLQINSLKTVFINVYKIFLLQAYRFHACVIQLPFNQKVRNNPDFFLRVIAENASCCYSMLKAKNPGFTLGNRGASGMFPSEAAEWLCYHAFTVKLSNHKVVYKCLLKPLKFFY
;
A
#
# COMPACT_ATOMS: atom_id res chain seq x y z
N TYR A 1 9.35 21.27 -12.66
CA TYR A 1 8.63 20.07 -12.19
C TYR A 1 7.16 20.44 -12.06
N SER A 2 6.37 20.09 -13.07
CA SER A 2 5.00 20.57 -13.26
C SER A 2 4.05 19.95 -12.24
N CYS A 3 3.23 20.76 -11.59
CA CYS A 3 2.14 20.36 -10.69
C CYS A 3 1.00 19.62 -11.41
N THR A 4 1.30 18.56 -12.17
CA THR A 4 0.29 17.64 -12.69
C THR A 4 -0.22 16.78 -11.54
N SER A 5 -1.20 17.35 -10.84
CA SER A 5 -1.90 16.75 -9.72
C SER A 5 -2.32 15.32 -10.05
N ILE A 6 -2.02 14.39 -9.13
CA ILE A 6 -2.52 12.99 -9.09
C ILE A 6 -4.04 12.93 -9.35
N ARG A 7 -4.76 14.04 -9.12
CA ARG A 7 -6.17 14.24 -9.41
C ARG A 7 -6.57 14.04 -10.88
N SER A 8 -5.74 14.39 -11.86
CA SER A 8 -6.11 14.29 -13.29
C SER A 8 -6.09 12.86 -13.84
N SER A 9 -5.33 11.95 -13.22
CA SER A 9 -5.26 10.53 -13.63
C SER A 9 -6.35 9.64 -12.99
N LEU A 10 -7.22 10.22 -12.17
CA LEU A 10 -8.23 9.50 -11.38
C LEU A 10 -9.65 9.88 -11.81
N SER A 11 -10.04 9.59 -13.06
CA SER A 11 -11.47 9.63 -13.43
C SER A 11 -12.22 8.46 -12.75
N PHE A 12 -13.26 8.77 -11.96
CA PHE A 12 -14.16 7.78 -11.38
C PHE A 12 -15.55 7.96 -11.97
N ASN A 13 -16.01 6.99 -12.76
CA ASN A 13 -17.41 6.93 -13.18
C ASN A 13 -18.29 6.71 -11.95
N SER A 14 -19.40 7.45 -11.87
CA SER A 14 -20.32 7.62 -10.72
C SER A 14 -21.14 6.38 -10.32
N ASN A 15 -20.60 5.18 -10.51
CA ASN A 15 -21.35 3.94 -10.39
C ASN A 15 -21.09 3.20 -9.05
N ARG A 16 -21.93 2.21 -8.70
CA ARG A 16 -21.78 1.30 -7.54
C ARG A 16 -20.41 0.59 -7.46
N THR A 17 -19.58 0.72 -8.49
CA THR A 17 -18.25 0.10 -8.66
C THR A 17 -17.09 1.04 -8.35
N ALA A 18 -17.30 2.30 -7.97
CA ALA A 18 -16.23 3.28 -7.75
C ALA A 18 -15.15 2.79 -6.75
N GLY A 19 -15.56 2.16 -5.64
CA GLY A 19 -14.62 1.52 -4.72
C GLY A 19 -13.80 0.37 -5.35
N LYS A 20 -14.44 -0.49 -6.15
CA LYS A 20 -13.74 -1.58 -6.87
C LYS A 20 -12.76 -1.04 -7.92
N ASN A 21 -13.12 0.05 -8.60
CA ASN A 21 -12.24 0.72 -9.57
C ASN A 21 -11.05 1.36 -8.88
N MET A 22 -11.27 2.00 -7.73
CA MET A 22 -10.20 2.52 -6.87
C MET A 22 -9.22 1.40 -6.49
N LYS A 23 -9.73 0.28 -5.99
CA LYS A 23 -8.91 -0.89 -5.62
C LYS A 23 -8.03 -1.35 -6.79
N HIS A 24 -8.62 -1.57 -7.98
CA HIS A 24 -7.86 -1.98 -9.16
C HIS A 24 -6.78 -0.95 -9.56
N LYS A 25 -7.09 0.36 -9.51
CA LYS A 25 -6.13 1.43 -9.82
C LYS A 25 -4.98 1.52 -8.82
N LEU A 26 -5.23 1.22 -7.55
CA LEU A 26 -4.18 1.18 -6.52
C LEU A 26 -3.24 -0.01 -6.76
N LEU A 27 -3.81 -1.21 -6.95
CA LEU A 27 -3.05 -2.43 -7.21
C LEU A 27 -2.24 -2.36 -8.53
N ALA A 28 -2.81 -1.81 -9.60
CA ALA A 28 -2.10 -1.68 -10.88
C ALA A 28 -0.84 -0.81 -10.75
N VAL A 29 -0.91 0.30 -10.01
CA VAL A 29 0.27 1.14 -9.79
C VAL A 29 1.22 0.55 -8.77
N LEU A 30 0.74 -0.20 -7.78
CA LEU A 30 1.62 -0.94 -6.89
C LEU A 30 2.51 -1.87 -7.73
N LYS A 31 1.90 -2.61 -8.66
CA LYS A 31 2.61 -3.47 -9.60
C LYS A 31 3.64 -2.72 -10.45
N LEU A 32 3.29 -1.52 -10.95
CA LEU A 32 4.24 -0.68 -11.68
C LEU A 32 5.34 -0.11 -10.79
N LYS A 33 5.10 0.19 -9.50
CA LYS A 33 6.12 0.76 -8.62
C LYS A 33 7.07 -0.29 -8.06
N CYS A 34 6.62 -1.53 -7.97
CA CYS A 34 7.42 -2.69 -7.62
C CYS A 34 8.26 -3.25 -8.79
N HIS A 35 8.72 -2.39 -9.72
CA HIS A 35 9.67 -2.81 -10.76
C HIS A 35 10.98 -3.30 -10.13
N GLY A 36 11.62 -4.28 -10.78
CA GLY A 36 12.74 -5.07 -10.23
C GLY A 36 13.88 -4.23 -9.67
N LEU A 37 14.16 -3.05 -10.23
CA LEU A 37 15.28 -2.20 -9.82
C LEU A 37 15.28 -1.78 -8.33
N PHE A 38 14.11 -1.64 -7.70
CA PHE A 38 14.02 -1.16 -6.31
C PHE A 38 13.90 -2.27 -5.27
N LEU A 39 13.51 -3.47 -5.70
CA LEU A 39 13.09 -4.56 -4.83
C LEU A 39 13.93 -5.83 -4.99
N ASP A 40 14.89 -5.82 -5.91
CA ASP A 40 15.82 -6.91 -6.15
C ASP A 40 16.96 -6.86 -5.13
N LEU A 41 17.06 -7.92 -4.33
CA LEU A 41 18.06 -8.13 -3.28
C LEU A 41 19.42 -8.57 -3.83
N GLN A 42 19.53 -8.94 -5.10
CA GLN A 42 20.81 -9.20 -5.77
C GLN A 42 21.58 -7.90 -6.02
N ILE A 43 20.86 -6.81 -6.28
CA ILE A 43 21.44 -5.49 -6.60
C ILE A 43 21.33 -4.48 -5.45
N ASN A 44 20.43 -4.70 -4.48
CA ASN A 44 20.20 -3.79 -3.35
C ASN A 44 20.42 -4.48 -2.01
N SER A 45 20.96 -3.74 -1.05
CA SER A 45 20.98 -4.19 0.35
C SER A 45 19.57 -4.41 0.90
N LEU A 46 19.43 -5.31 1.88
CA LEU A 46 18.17 -5.52 2.59
C LEU A 46 17.57 -4.20 3.12
N LYS A 47 18.39 -3.36 3.77
CA LYS A 47 17.98 -2.04 4.27
C LYS A 47 17.39 -1.16 3.16
N THR A 48 18.01 -1.14 1.99
CA THR A 48 17.52 -0.39 0.83
C THR A 48 16.16 -0.91 0.36
N VAL A 49 15.99 -2.23 0.30
CA VAL A 49 14.71 -2.85 -0.06
C VAL A 49 13.61 -2.47 0.94
N PHE A 50 13.86 -2.53 2.26
CA PHE A 50 12.91 -2.07 3.28
C PHE A 50 12.50 -0.60 3.08
N ILE A 51 13.47 0.28 2.83
CA ILE A 51 13.20 1.71 2.57
C ILE A 51 12.34 1.90 1.31
N ASN A 52 12.66 1.17 0.24
CA ASN A 52 11.94 1.26 -1.02
C ASN A 52 10.50 0.75 -0.89
N VAL A 53 10.30 -0.39 -0.24
CA VAL A 53 8.98 -0.94 0.08
C VAL A 53 8.16 0.06 0.89
N TYR A 54 8.75 0.65 1.94
CA TYR A 54 8.08 1.66 2.75
C TYR A 54 7.65 2.89 1.92
N LYS A 55 8.54 3.41 1.07
CA LYS A 55 8.24 4.54 0.17
C LYS A 55 7.11 4.21 -0.80
N ILE A 56 7.06 2.97 -1.31
CA ILE A 56 5.98 2.49 -2.17
C ILE A 56 4.65 2.48 -1.40
N PHE A 57 4.62 1.92 -0.18
CA PHE A 57 3.40 1.92 0.63
C PHE A 57 2.94 3.32 1.01
N LEU A 58 3.87 4.23 1.33
CA LEU A 58 3.54 5.61 1.61
C LEU A 58 2.87 6.26 0.40
N LEU A 59 3.44 6.10 -0.80
CA LEU A 59 2.83 6.59 -2.02
C LEU A 59 1.43 5.98 -2.25
N GLN A 60 1.25 4.69 -1.97
CA GLN A 60 -0.08 4.06 -2.05
C GLN A 60 -1.07 4.67 -1.06
N ALA A 61 -0.65 5.00 0.16
CA ALA A 61 -1.51 5.67 1.13
C ALA A 61 -1.94 7.07 0.67
N TYR A 62 -1.05 7.83 0.02
CA TYR A 62 -1.41 9.13 -0.57
C TYR A 62 -2.43 8.97 -1.70
N ARG A 63 -2.23 8.00 -2.60
CA ARG A 63 -3.16 7.72 -3.69
C ARG A 63 -4.50 7.20 -3.18
N PHE A 64 -4.49 6.32 -2.18
CA PHE A 64 -5.67 5.83 -1.50
C PHE A 64 -6.50 7.01 -0.96
N HIS A 65 -5.86 7.93 -0.24
CA HIS A 65 -6.54 9.13 0.25
C HIS A 65 -7.15 9.95 -0.90
N ALA A 66 -6.37 10.22 -1.96
CA ALA A 66 -6.84 10.97 -3.12
C ALA A 66 -8.03 10.29 -3.82
N CYS A 67 -8.09 8.96 -3.84
CA CYS A 67 -9.23 8.23 -4.38
C CYS A 67 -10.44 8.32 -3.44
N VAL A 68 -10.24 8.13 -2.13
CA VAL A 68 -11.32 8.15 -1.13
C VAL A 68 -12.04 9.49 -1.10
N ILE A 69 -11.32 10.61 -1.20
CA ILE A 69 -11.94 11.94 -1.20
C ILE A 69 -12.81 12.18 -2.45
N GLN A 70 -12.53 11.48 -3.54
CA GLN A 70 -13.29 11.55 -4.80
C GLN A 70 -14.48 10.58 -4.82
N LEU A 71 -14.63 9.72 -3.80
CA LEU A 71 -15.78 8.82 -3.75
C LEU A 71 -17.08 9.59 -3.51
N PRO A 72 -18.20 9.15 -4.13
CA PRO A 72 -19.53 9.69 -3.89
C PRO A 72 -19.90 9.73 -2.40
N PHE A 73 -20.79 10.64 -2.01
CA PHE A 73 -21.15 10.85 -0.61
C PHE A 73 -21.74 9.61 0.09
N ASN A 74 -22.39 8.71 -0.65
CA ASN A 74 -22.91 7.45 -0.13
C ASN A 74 -21.85 6.33 0.02
N GLN A 75 -20.62 6.54 -0.48
CA GLN A 75 -19.52 5.56 -0.44
C GLN A 75 -18.38 6.01 0.50
N LYS A 76 -18.69 6.76 1.56
CA LYS A 76 -17.70 7.19 2.55
C LYS A 76 -17.13 6.02 3.34
N VAL A 77 -15.91 6.20 3.86
CA VAL A 77 -15.18 5.20 4.64
C VAL A 77 -15.98 4.63 5.81
N ARG A 78 -16.70 5.49 6.53
CA ARG A 78 -17.53 5.09 7.68
C ARG A 78 -18.67 4.13 7.31
N ASN A 79 -19.13 4.13 6.05
CA ASN A 79 -20.26 3.32 5.63
C ASN A 79 -19.84 1.86 5.35
N ASN A 80 -18.56 1.61 5.08
CA ASN A 80 -18.03 0.26 4.83
C ASN A 80 -16.53 0.19 5.17
N PRO A 81 -16.15 0.29 6.45
CA PRO A 81 -14.74 0.32 6.86
C PRO A 81 -13.99 -0.97 6.47
N ASP A 82 -14.65 -2.12 6.52
CA ASP A 82 -14.04 -3.42 6.22
C ASP A 82 -13.56 -3.53 4.77
N PHE A 83 -14.30 -2.95 3.83
CA PHE A 83 -13.85 -2.86 2.44
C PHE A 83 -12.52 -2.11 2.34
N PHE A 84 -12.39 -0.98 3.02
CA PHE A 84 -11.17 -0.16 2.97
C PHE A 84 -10.01 -0.85 3.68
N LEU A 85 -10.24 -1.50 4.82
CA LEU A 85 -9.21 -2.31 5.50
C LEU A 85 -8.72 -3.45 4.60
N ARG A 86 -9.63 -4.14 3.90
CA ARG A 86 -9.27 -5.19 2.94
C ARG A 86 -8.40 -4.65 1.80
N VAL A 87 -8.69 -3.47 1.27
CA VAL A 87 -7.85 -2.82 0.24
C VAL A 87 -6.43 -2.54 0.77
N ILE A 88 -6.29 -2.17 2.03
CA ILE A 88 -4.98 -1.94 2.66
C ILE A 88 -4.22 -3.27 2.82
N ALA A 89 -4.87 -4.31 3.34
CA ALA A 89 -4.29 -5.64 3.47
C ALA A 89 -3.89 -6.25 2.12
N GLU A 90 -4.71 -6.09 1.08
CA GLU A 90 -4.41 -6.55 -0.28
C GLU A 90 -3.17 -5.84 -0.87
N ASN A 91 -2.92 -4.57 -0.54
CA ASN A 91 -1.66 -3.90 -0.93
C ASN A 91 -0.44 -4.57 -0.29
N ALA A 92 -0.51 -4.94 0.99
CA ALA A 92 0.58 -5.63 1.67
C ALA A 92 0.86 -7.00 1.02
N SER A 93 -0.19 -7.82 0.87
CA SER A 93 -0.11 -9.15 0.25
C SER A 93 0.39 -9.11 -1.20
N CYS A 94 -0.08 -8.15 -1.99
CA CYS A 94 0.37 -7.96 -3.36
C CYS A 94 1.85 -7.55 -3.41
N CYS A 95 2.29 -6.63 -2.56
CA CYS A 95 3.69 -6.20 -2.51
C CYS A 95 4.61 -7.36 -2.10
N TYR A 96 4.23 -8.12 -1.08
CA TYR A 96 4.96 -9.32 -0.65
C TYR A 96 5.06 -10.38 -1.76
N SER A 97 3.95 -10.67 -2.44
CA SER A 97 3.93 -11.64 -3.55
C SER A 97 4.88 -11.22 -4.68
N MET A 98 4.97 -9.91 -4.97
CA MET A 98 5.90 -9.37 -5.95
C MET A 98 7.35 -9.45 -5.49
N LEU A 99 7.63 -9.12 -4.23
CA LEU A 99 8.96 -9.27 -3.63
C LEU A 99 9.45 -10.71 -3.70
N LYS A 100 8.57 -11.66 -3.33
CA LYS A 100 8.84 -13.10 -3.38
C LYS A 100 9.11 -13.57 -4.81
N ALA A 101 8.28 -13.15 -5.77
CA ALA A 101 8.45 -13.52 -7.17
C ALA A 101 9.72 -12.93 -7.81
N LYS A 102 10.21 -11.78 -7.31
CA LYS A 102 11.42 -11.12 -7.81
C LYS A 102 12.71 -11.62 -7.18
N ASN A 103 12.63 -12.26 -6.02
CA ASN A 103 13.78 -12.80 -5.32
C ASN A 103 13.66 -14.32 -5.13
N PRO A 104 13.47 -15.11 -6.21
CA PRO A 104 13.39 -16.56 -6.10
C PRO A 104 14.75 -17.08 -5.62
N GLY A 105 14.76 -17.83 -4.51
CA GLY A 105 15.99 -18.44 -3.98
C GLY A 105 16.93 -17.51 -3.21
N PHE A 106 16.57 -16.23 -2.98
CA PHE A 106 17.33 -15.38 -2.06
C PHE A 106 16.99 -15.74 -0.61
N THR A 107 17.76 -16.67 -0.04
CA THR A 107 17.81 -16.89 1.39
C THR A 107 18.74 -15.85 1.99
N LEU A 108 18.29 -15.12 3.02
CA LEU A 108 19.16 -14.24 3.80
C LEU A 108 20.23 -15.13 4.44
N GLY A 109 21.42 -15.16 3.85
CA GLY A 109 22.39 -16.24 4.05
C GLY A 109 23.03 -16.29 5.44
N ASN A 110 23.60 -17.46 5.76
CA ASN A 110 24.66 -17.72 6.76
C ASN A 110 25.12 -16.51 7.60
N ARG A 111 24.37 -16.20 8.64
CA ARG A 111 24.79 -15.72 9.98
C ARG A 111 23.54 -15.43 10.81
N GLY A 112 22.85 -16.48 11.24
CA GLY A 112 21.86 -16.43 12.33
C GLY A 112 20.45 -15.93 12.03
N ALA A 113 20.17 -15.38 10.84
CA ALA A 113 18.81 -14.98 10.45
C ALA A 113 18.38 -15.72 9.17
N SER A 114 17.82 -16.91 9.32
CA SER A 114 17.18 -17.62 8.22
C SER A 114 15.86 -16.91 7.88
N GLY A 115 15.74 -16.29 6.70
CA GLY A 115 14.43 -15.83 6.24
C GLY A 115 14.44 -14.91 5.04
N MET A 116 13.67 -15.28 4.01
CA MET A 116 13.19 -14.36 2.97
C MET A 116 12.54 -13.12 3.63
N PHE A 117 12.42 -12.00 2.90
CA PHE A 117 11.67 -10.82 3.38
C PHE A 117 10.30 -11.26 3.93
N PRO A 118 10.03 -11.12 5.25
CA PRO A 118 8.87 -11.75 5.86
C PRO A 118 7.57 -11.06 5.46
N SER A 119 6.48 -11.83 5.36
CA SER A 119 5.14 -11.29 5.10
C SER A 119 4.73 -10.28 6.17
N GLU A 120 5.09 -10.56 7.41
CA GLU A 120 4.83 -9.74 8.59
C GLU A 120 5.50 -8.37 8.47
N ALA A 121 6.72 -8.31 7.91
CA ALA A 121 7.38 -7.04 7.62
C ALA A 121 6.65 -6.25 6.52
N ALA A 122 6.14 -6.92 5.48
CA ALA A 122 5.36 -6.28 4.43
C ALA A 122 4.08 -5.64 5.02
N GLU A 123 3.37 -6.40 5.86
CA GLU A 123 2.16 -5.96 6.54
C GLU A 123 2.44 -4.80 7.48
N TRP A 124 3.46 -4.92 8.33
CA TRP A 124 3.83 -3.87 9.27
C TRP A 124 4.19 -2.57 8.55
N LEU A 125 5.04 -2.62 7.52
CA LEU A 125 5.40 -1.44 6.73
C LEU A 125 4.18 -0.81 6.04
N CYS A 126 3.27 -1.64 5.52
CA CYS A 126 2.03 -1.17 4.91
C CYS A 126 1.16 -0.45 5.94
N TYR A 127 0.83 -1.10 7.05
CA TYR A 127 -0.04 -0.54 8.09
C TYR A 127 0.57 0.71 8.73
N HIS A 128 1.88 0.73 8.95
CA HIS A 128 2.59 1.91 9.42
C HIS A 128 2.47 3.08 8.43
N ALA A 129 2.78 2.86 7.14
CA ALA A 129 2.69 3.90 6.12
C ALA A 129 1.27 4.46 5.96
N PHE A 130 0.26 3.59 5.97
CA PHE A 130 -1.14 4.00 5.94
C PHE A 130 -1.53 4.76 7.21
N THR A 131 -1.12 4.30 8.39
CA THR A 131 -1.38 5.01 9.65
C THR A 131 -0.79 6.41 9.63
N VAL A 132 0.48 6.57 9.22
CA VAL A 132 1.14 7.88 9.08
C VAL A 132 0.31 8.80 8.18
N LYS A 133 -0.06 8.35 6.97
CA LYS A 133 -0.80 9.22 6.05
C LYS A 133 -2.23 9.52 6.53
N LEU A 134 -2.96 8.52 7.02
CA LEU A 134 -4.37 8.66 7.39
C LEU A 134 -4.55 9.41 8.72
N SER A 135 -3.54 9.40 9.60
CA SER A 135 -3.55 10.15 10.85
C SER A 135 -3.61 11.67 10.66
N ASN A 136 -3.20 12.17 9.50
CA ASN A 136 -3.33 13.59 9.12
C ASN A 136 -4.78 13.99 8.78
N HIS A 137 -5.69 13.01 8.65
CA HIS A 137 -7.07 13.18 8.19
C HIS A 137 -8.05 12.46 9.14
N LYS A 138 -7.85 12.61 10.46
CA LYS A 138 -8.58 11.84 11.50
C LYS A 138 -10.10 11.90 11.35
N VAL A 139 -10.65 13.04 10.94
CA VAL A 139 -12.10 13.22 10.73
C VAL A 139 -12.66 12.20 9.73
N VAL A 140 -11.90 11.86 8.69
CA VAL A 140 -12.32 10.91 7.65
C VAL A 140 -12.03 9.46 8.04
N TYR A 141 -10.89 9.21 8.71
CA TYR A 141 -10.36 7.85 8.89
C TYR A 141 -10.36 7.34 10.33
N LYS A 142 -11.03 8.00 11.28
CA LYS A 142 -11.11 7.55 12.69
C LYS A 142 -11.50 6.08 12.82
N CYS A 143 -12.41 5.58 11.96
CA CYS A 143 -12.85 4.19 11.95
C CYS A 143 -11.79 3.20 11.44
N LEU A 144 -10.82 3.63 10.62
CA LEU A 144 -9.72 2.78 10.15
C LEU A 144 -8.49 2.86 11.06
N LEU A 145 -8.25 4.00 11.70
CA LEU A 145 -7.07 4.23 12.53
C LEU A 145 -7.05 3.36 13.79
N LYS A 146 -8.21 3.01 14.36
CA LYS A 146 -8.28 2.07 15.48
C LYS A 146 -7.76 0.69 15.08
N PRO A 147 -8.37 -0.03 14.12
CA PRO A 147 -7.91 -1.36 13.75
C PRO A 147 -6.47 -1.36 13.21
N LEU A 148 -6.05 -0.35 12.44
CA LEU A 148 -4.67 -0.26 11.95
C LEU A 148 -3.61 -0.13 13.05
N LYS A 149 -3.99 0.33 14.26
CA LYS A 149 -3.11 0.44 15.43
C LYS A 149 -3.09 -0.80 16.33
N PHE A 150 -4.02 -1.75 16.13
CA PHE A 150 -4.06 -2.99 16.90
C PHE A 150 -3.29 -4.14 16.23
N PHE A 151 -2.78 -3.95 15.02
CA PHE A 151 -1.87 -4.89 14.35
C PHE A 151 -0.41 -4.72 14.82
N TYR A 152 -0.19 -4.08 15.97
CA TYR A 152 1.12 -3.92 16.62
C TYR A 152 1.19 -4.77 17.87
#